data_AF-A0A1F2LV63-F1
#
_entry.id   AF-A0A1F2LV63-F1
#
_cell.length_a   1.000
_cell.length_b   1.000
_cell.length_c   1.000
_cell.angle_alpha   90.00
_cell.angle_beta   90.00
_cell.angle_gamma   90.00
#
_symmetry.space_group_name_H-M   'P 1'
#
loop_
_entity.id
_entity.type
_entity.pdbx_description
1 polymer ?
#
loop_
_entity_poly.entity_id
_entity_poly.type
_entity_poly.pdbx_seq_one_letter_code
_entity_poly.pdbx_strand_id
1 'polypeptide(L)'
;MPTSSITEATSLSLSISSEAWEKVVSFPPDPSQGDDRLENLIVATILTFKSAGPDRKSINFGLYCFPADGSSNVPLMTPLRLTLEDDHLLVTALHTS
;
A
#
# COMPACT_ATOMS: atom_id res chain seq x y z
N MET A 1 11.55 17.46 37.76
CA MET A 1 10.90 16.31 37.08
C MET A 1 10.91 16.60 35.58
N PRO A 2 11.34 15.68 34.72
CA PRO A 2 11.19 15.88 33.28
C PRO A 2 9.71 15.65 32.92
N THR A 3 9.10 16.63 32.25
CA THR A 3 7.79 16.45 31.62
C THR A 3 7.97 15.52 30.43
N SER A 4 7.50 14.28 30.55
CA SER A 4 7.29 13.42 29.39
C SER A 4 6.32 14.12 28.44
N SER A 5 6.83 14.59 27.32
CA SER A 5 6.00 14.97 26.17
C SER A 5 5.31 13.70 25.68
N ILE A 6 4.05 13.49 26.08
CA ILE A 6 3.20 12.48 25.44
C ILE A 6 3.13 12.91 23.98
N THR A 7 3.80 12.17 23.10
CA THR A 7 3.64 12.36 21.66
C THR A 7 2.25 11.83 21.36
N GLU A 8 1.29 12.68 21.01
CA GLU A 8 -0.02 12.23 20.55
C GLU A 8 0.21 11.25 19.40
N ALA A 9 -0.32 10.03 19.53
CA ALA A 9 -0.25 9.04 18.48
C ALA A 9 -1.19 9.51 17.35
N THR A 10 -0.63 10.01 16.26
CA THR A 10 -1.39 10.36 15.07
C THR A 10 -1.99 9.08 14.48
N SER A 11 -3.32 8.98 14.47
CA SER A 11 -4.03 7.84 13.90
C SER A 11 -4.18 8.07 12.40
N LEU A 12 -3.58 7.20 11.58
CA LEU A 12 -3.73 7.24 10.14
C LEU A 12 -4.85 6.31 9.69
N SER A 13 -5.62 6.76 8.70
CA SER A 13 -6.57 5.92 7.98
C SER A 13 -5.97 5.47 6.65
N LEU A 14 -6.33 4.27 6.19
CA LEU A 14 -5.86 3.71 4.92
C LEU A 14 -7.06 3.39 4.03
N SER A 15 -7.00 3.83 2.78
CA SER A 15 -7.92 3.42 1.72
C SER A 15 -7.17 2.87 0.54
N ILE A 16 -7.75 1.86 -0.09
CA ILE A 16 -7.20 1.18 -1.26
C ILE A 16 -8.23 1.37 -2.38
N SER A 17 -7.80 1.95 -3.50
CA SER A 17 -8.68 2.07 -4.67
C SER A 17 -9.11 0.70 -5.19
N SER A 18 -10.29 0.62 -5.82
CA SER A 18 -10.79 -0.64 -6.41
C SER A 18 -9.80 -1.25 -7.39
N GLU A 19 -9.12 -0.43 -8.21
CA GLU A 19 -8.13 -0.95 -9.17
C GLU A 19 -6.91 -1.56 -8.47
N ALA A 20 -6.38 -0.90 -7.44
CA ALA A 20 -5.28 -1.46 -6.65
C ALA A 20 -5.73 -2.75 -5.95
N TRP A 21 -6.93 -2.77 -5.38
CA TRP A 21 -7.52 -3.95 -4.75
C TRP A 21 -7.57 -5.14 -5.71
N GLU A 22 -8.12 -4.96 -6.90
CA GLU A 22 -8.21 -6.03 -7.89
C GLU A 22 -6.83 -6.53 -8.34
N LYS A 23 -5.84 -5.64 -8.45
CA LYS A 23 -4.50 -6.03 -8.89
C LYS A 23 -3.70 -6.78 -7.83
N VAL A 24 -3.73 -6.31 -6.58
CA VAL A 24 -2.75 -6.75 -5.56
C VAL A 24 -3.35 -7.41 -4.33
N VAL A 25 -4.67 -7.35 -4.12
CA VAL A 25 -5.35 -7.99 -2.98
C VAL A 25 -6.24 -9.14 -3.45
N SER A 26 -7.18 -8.87 -4.36
CA SER A 26 -8.05 -9.88 -4.96
C SER A 26 -7.24 -10.94 -5.71
N PHE A 27 -7.38 -12.20 -5.30
CA PHE A 27 -6.70 -13.33 -5.94
C PHE A 27 -7.68 -14.49 -6.20
N PRO A 28 -8.53 -14.39 -7.24
CA PRO A 28 -9.49 -15.44 -7.58
C PRO A 28 -8.93 -16.86 -7.73
N PRO A 29 -7.69 -17.08 -8.21
CA PRO A 29 -7.11 -18.42 -8.31
C PRO A 29 -6.96 -19.12 -6.95
N ASP A 30 -6.74 -18.36 -5.89
CA ASP A 30 -6.67 -18.86 -4.52
C ASP A 30 -7.15 -17.78 -3.53
N PRO A 31 -8.47 -17.68 -3.28
CA PRO A 31 -9.04 -16.64 -2.43
C PRO A 31 -8.53 -16.66 -0.99
N SER A 32 -7.98 -17.80 -0.54
CA SER A 32 -7.42 -17.92 0.81
C SER A 32 -6.18 -17.04 1.03
N GLN A 33 -5.50 -16.65 -0.05
CA GLN A 33 -4.34 -15.76 -0.01
C GLN A 33 -4.72 -14.27 0.07
N GLY A 34 -6.00 -13.91 -0.01
CA GLY A 34 -6.44 -12.51 0.00
C GLY A 34 -5.96 -11.75 1.23
N ASP A 35 -6.02 -12.38 2.41
CA ASP A 35 -5.60 -11.77 3.67
C ASP A 35 -4.09 -11.56 3.72
N ASP A 36 -3.28 -12.56 3.32
CA ASP A 36 -1.82 -12.44 3.24
C ASP A 36 -1.40 -11.35 2.25
N ARG A 37 -2.11 -11.23 1.13
CA ARG A 37 -1.86 -10.18 0.12
C ARG A 37 -2.23 -8.79 0.66
N LEU A 38 -3.32 -8.67 1.42
CA LEU A 38 -3.69 -7.43 2.09
C LEU A 38 -2.65 -7.03 3.15
N GLU A 39 -2.19 -7.97 3.97
CA GLU A 39 -1.15 -7.74 4.98
C GLU A 39 0.14 -7.23 4.30
N ASN A 40 0.57 -7.88 3.23
CA ASN A 40 1.75 -7.46 2.47
C ASN A 40 1.60 -6.04 1.90
N LEU A 41 0.42 -5.68 1.40
CA LEU A 41 0.14 -4.32 0.94
C LEU A 41 0.22 -3.30 2.07
N ILE A 42 -0.35 -3.61 3.24
CA ILE A 42 -0.33 -2.73 4.42
C ILE A 42 1.12 -2.51 4.88
N VAL A 43 1.91 -3.58 5.00
CA VAL A 43 3.32 -3.50 5.39
C VAL A 43 4.11 -2.66 4.40
N ALA A 44 3.96 -2.91 3.10
CA ALA A 44 4.62 -2.14 2.05
C ALA A 44 4.24 -0.65 2.10
N THR A 45 2.97 -0.35 2.36
CA THR A 45 2.46 1.02 2.49
C THR A 45 3.09 1.74 3.68
N ILE A 46 3.13 1.10 4.85
CA ILE A 46 3.73 1.66 6.07
C ILE A 46 5.23 1.90 5.88
N LEU A 47 5.95 0.94 5.29
CA LEU A 47 7.39 1.07 5.01
C LEU A 47 7.65 2.20 4.00
N THR A 48 6.85 2.28 2.94
CA THR A 48 6.93 3.36 1.94
C THR A 48 6.71 4.71 2.61
N PHE A 49 5.64 4.86 3.40
CA PHE A 49 5.32 6.09 4.12
C PHE A 49 6.46 6.53 5.04
N LYS A 50 6.98 5.62 5.88
CA LYS A 50 8.07 5.92 6.81
C LYS A 50 9.38 6.29 6.09
N SER A 51 9.65 5.68 4.94
CA SER A 51 10.87 5.93 4.15
C SER A 51 10.84 7.24 3.37
N ALA A 52 9.65 7.77 3.06
CA ALA A 52 9.49 8.93 2.21
C ALA A 52 9.91 10.25 2.87
N GLY A 53 9.91 10.29 4.21
CA GLY A 53 10.14 11.49 4.99
C GLY A 53 8.91 12.41 5.06
N PRO A 54 8.93 13.41 5.97
CA PRO A 54 7.75 14.19 6.34
C PRO A 54 7.21 15.10 5.22
N ASP A 55 8.05 15.47 4.25
CA ASP A 55 7.68 16.45 3.20
C ASP A 55 6.99 15.80 1.99
N ARG A 56 6.98 14.46 1.90
CA ARG A 56 6.47 13.74 0.74
C ARG A 56 5.01 13.33 0.92
N LYS A 57 4.13 14.06 0.23
CA LYS A 57 2.70 13.74 0.18
C LYS A 57 2.31 12.71 -0.88
N SER A 58 3.18 12.41 -1.85
CA SER A 58 2.89 11.40 -2.86
C SER A 58 4.16 10.65 -3.28
N ILE A 59 4.11 9.32 -3.23
CA ILE A 59 5.24 8.43 -3.48
C ILE A 59 4.80 7.29 -4.38
N ASN A 60 5.56 7.04 -5.45
CA ASN A 60 5.40 5.83 -6.25
C ASN A 60 6.21 4.70 -5.62
N PHE A 61 5.64 3.51 -5.52
CA PHE A 61 6.30 2.30 -5.03
C PHE A 61 5.87 1.09 -5.87
N GLY A 62 6.59 -0.02 -5.73
CA GLY A 62 6.24 -1.28 -6.37
C GLY A 62 5.94 -2.34 -5.31
N LEU A 63 4.91 -3.15 -5.55
CA LEU A 63 4.62 -4.34 -4.75
C LEU A 63 4.91 -5.59 -5.58
N TYR A 64 5.73 -6.49 -5.05
CA TYR A 64 6.00 -7.78 -5.67
C TYR A 64 4.91 -8.77 -5.24
N CYS A 65 4.08 -9.21 -6.18
CA CYS A 65 3.04 -10.18 -5.94
C CYS A 65 2.70 -10.94 -7.23
N PHE A 66 2.08 -12.11 -7.11
CA PHE A 66 1.47 -12.73 -8.28
C PHE A 66 0.39 -11.81 -8.86
N PRO A 67 0.30 -11.68 -10.19
CA PRO A 67 -0.79 -10.99 -10.86
C PRO A 67 -2.14 -11.62 -10.47
N ALA A 68 -3.22 -10.83 -10.48
CA ALA A 68 -4.54 -11.28 -10.04
C ALA A 68 -5.06 -12.54 -10.77
N ASP A 69 -4.64 -12.76 -12.01
CA ASP A 69 -4.99 -13.92 -12.83
C ASP A 69 -4.07 -15.14 -12.60
N GLY A 70 -3.06 -15.02 -11.75
CA GLY A 70 -2.07 -16.07 -11.48
C GLY A 70 -1.10 -16.34 -12.62
N SER A 71 -1.09 -15.49 -13.67
CA SER A 71 -0.23 -15.68 -14.83
C SER A 71 1.23 -15.43 -14.48
N SER A 72 2.11 -16.32 -14.96
CA SER A 72 3.57 -16.17 -14.85
C SER A 72 4.19 -15.31 -15.96
N ASN A 73 3.39 -14.87 -16.94
CA ASN A 73 3.86 -14.13 -18.11
C ASN A 73 3.79 -12.60 -17.94
N VAL A 74 3.31 -12.12 -16.79
CA VAL A 74 3.14 -10.71 -16.48
C VAL A 74 4.17 -10.28 -15.42
N PRO A 75 4.62 -9.01 -15.41
CA PRO A 75 5.56 -8.54 -14.41
C PRO A 75 5.01 -8.76 -12.99
N LEU A 76 5.81 -9.40 -12.14
CA LEU A 76 5.47 -9.62 -10.72
C LEU A 76 5.45 -8.31 -9.91
N MET A 77 6.08 -7.26 -10.42
CA MET A 77 6.08 -5.95 -9.78
C MET A 77 4.89 -5.14 -10.27
N THR A 78 3.92 -4.91 -9.38
CA THR A 78 2.79 -4.01 -9.65
C THR A 78 3.14 -2.59 -9.19
N PRO A 79 3.12 -1.59 -10.08
CA PRO A 79 3.40 -0.21 -9.71
C PRO A 79 2.18 0.42 -9.04
N LEU A 80 2.40 1.05 -7.89
CA LEU A 80 1.40 1.68 -7.04
C LEU A 80 1.83 3.11 -6.67
N ARG A 81 0.86 3.94 -6.29
CA ARG A 81 1.08 5.26 -5.71
C ARG A 81 0.45 5.31 -4.34
N LEU A 82 1.21 5.84 -3.38
CA LEU A 82 0.74 6.22 -2.06
C LEU A 82 0.62 7.74 -1.99
N THR A 83 -0.53 8.24 -1.56
CA THR A 83 -0.74 9.66 -1.31
C THR A 83 -1.18 9.87 0.14
N LEU A 84 -0.61 10.87 0.82
CA LEU A 84 -1.05 11.34 2.12
C LEU A 84 -1.82 12.66 1.95
N GLU A 85 -3.07 12.66 2.38
CA GLU A 85 -3.91 13.86 2.50
C GLU A 85 -4.40 13.98 3.94
N ASP A 86 -3.98 15.04 4.63
CA ASP A 86 -4.13 15.20 6.08
C ASP A 86 -3.58 13.98 6.85
N ASP A 87 -4.46 13.11 7.35
CA ASP A 87 -4.14 11.85 8.05
C ASP A 87 -4.69 10.60 7.32
N HIS A 88 -4.93 10.74 6.02
CA HIS A 88 -5.48 9.70 5.15
C HIS A 88 -4.45 9.25 4.12
N LEU A 89 -4.13 7.96 4.16
CA LEU A 89 -3.30 7.28 3.17
C LEU A 89 -4.20 6.65 2.11
N LEU A 90 -3.94 7.00 0.85
CA LEU A 90 -4.61 6.42 -0.31
C LEU A 90 -3.61 5.65 -1.16
N VAL A 91 -3.91 4.37 -1.41
CA VAL A 91 -3.18 3.53 -2.37
C VAL A 91 -3.94 3.43 -3.68
N THR A 92 -3.30 3.84 -4.78
CA THR A 92 -3.81 3.71 -6.15
C THR A 92 -2.88 2.90 -7.04
N ALA A 93 -3.45 2.27 -8.07
CA ALA A 93 -2.65 1.66 -9.12
C ALA A 93 -2.03 2.75 -10.01
N LEU A 94 -0.79 2.55 -10.43
CA LEU A 94 -0.19 3.39 -11.48
C LEU A 94 -0.56 2.81 -12.84
N HIS A 95 -1.22 3.61 -13.67
CA HIS A 95 -1.39 3.28 -15.08
C HIS A 95 -0.02 3.31 -15.75
N THR A 96 0.41 2.15 -16.24
CA THR A 96 1.49 2.08 -17.22
C THR A 96 0.79 2.08 -18.59
N SER A 97 1.07 3.13 -19.37
CA SER A 97 0.54 3.30 -20.73
C SER A 97 1.18 2.34 -21.72
#